data_AF-A0A928X1D4-F1
#
_entry.id   AF-A0A928X1D4-F1
#
_cell.length_a   1.000
_cell.length_b   1.000
_cell.length_c   1.000
_cell.angle_alpha   90.00
_cell.angle_beta   90.00
_cell.angle_gamma   90.00
#
_symmetry.space_group_name_H-M   'P 1'
#
loop_
_entity.id
_entity.type
_entity.pdbx_description
1 polymer ?
#
loop_
_entity_poly.entity_id
_entity_poly.type
_entity_poly.pdbx_seq_one_letter_code
_entity_poly.pdbx_strand_id
1 'polypeptide(L)'
;MEDAVFIPAFPGAEGFGAKSVGGRGGRVFEVTNLNDRGPGSLRAAIEAEGPRTVVFRVGGTIELESSLRIENPYITIAGQTAPGGGITLRNSADHARTPLIIQTNDVIVRHIRSRPGGNVNEIGTLDAITIASDKQNVYNVIVDHSSFSWATDEVANIYYDAHDITIQWSILSEGLDCSTHIEAGERQCHSTGLLIGSNGAENISIHHNLFAHNRNRNPRIKTTGLVDVVNNVIYNPGFGPSYRSPSYVHGGRAVVPVNYIGNFFKPGADTGSADWFIDTKQDVQVYLEGNVSPTQVIDPESLEEVVPIRHAAAPITTTSAQVAYDKILEQAGASYGLACDGTRFIRRDPVDTRIIQEVQQGSGQIIDDPMDVGGWPQLSAGIPCLDTDRDGMPDAFEALYGFNPSNLSDSTEDADGDVYTNLEEYLNGTNPLVSSVLSTQDPGFSNGSAIPNTTSIKIEAEDIDNITGYRIERNRAASGHQMLSLVRQSHGEVGTVNYTFNGPAANYDVQIGTFDEDDGQASFALKLNNLPIGQVELDAQLGGKGAASAANAVTLGMASRVALKPGDIITVTGFENAREHARLDFIEFTAAPIFR
;
A
#
# COMPACT_ATOMS: atom_id res chain seq x y z
N MET A 1 -8.56 35.29 -4.79
CA MET A 1 -7.73 34.14 -5.20
C MET A 1 -8.58 32.95 -4.86
N GLU A 2 -9.08 32.22 -5.85
CA GLU A 2 -9.72 30.93 -5.60
C GLU A 2 -8.68 30.04 -4.91
N ASP A 3 -9.03 29.49 -3.76
CA ASP A 3 -8.20 28.50 -3.09
C ASP A 3 -8.06 27.32 -4.05
N ALA A 4 -6.85 27.10 -4.56
CA ALA A 4 -6.57 25.98 -5.46
C ALA A 4 -6.94 24.68 -4.75
N VAL A 5 -7.84 23.90 -5.35
CA VAL A 5 -8.25 22.60 -4.84
C VAL A 5 -6.99 21.73 -4.67
N PHE A 6 -6.78 21.21 -3.47
CA PHE A 6 -5.70 20.27 -3.20
C PHE A 6 -5.97 18.96 -3.95
N ILE A 7 -5.07 18.60 -4.86
CA ILE A 7 -5.13 17.38 -5.65
C ILE A 7 -4.04 16.45 -5.12
N PRO A 8 -4.38 15.34 -4.47
CA PRO A 8 -3.40 14.34 -4.07
C PRO A 8 -2.64 13.76 -5.30
N ALA A 9 -1.47 13.20 -5.03
CA ALA A 9 -0.63 12.55 -6.04
C ALA A 9 -1.35 11.34 -6.67
N PHE A 10 -2.19 10.69 -5.88
CA PHE A 10 -3.12 9.63 -6.26
C PHE A 10 -4.15 9.46 -5.11
N PRO A 11 -5.30 8.82 -5.35
CA PRO A 11 -6.23 8.46 -4.27
C PRO A 11 -5.55 7.68 -3.14
N GLY A 12 -5.50 8.27 -1.95
CA GLY A 12 -4.81 7.72 -0.77
C GLY A 12 -3.37 8.20 -0.56
N ALA A 13 -2.88 9.17 -1.33
CA ALA A 13 -1.64 9.89 -1.04
C ALA A 13 -1.87 10.92 0.08
N GLU A 14 -1.09 10.84 1.15
CA GLU A 14 -1.22 11.72 2.32
C GLU A 14 0.12 12.32 2.76
N GLY A 15 0.08 13.23 3.72
CA GLY A 15 1.29 13.87 4.23
C GLY A 15 1.88 14.90 3.26
N PHE A 16 3.09 15.37 3.58
CA PHE A 16 3.66 16.53 2.88
C PHE A 16 4.02 16.27 1.41
N GLY A 17 4.40 15.05 1.06
CA GLY A 17 4.68 14.65 -0.33
C GLY A 17 3.44 14.40 -1.19
N ALA A 18 2.23 14.44 -0.60
CA ALA A 18 0.99 14.14 -1.32
C ALA A 18 0.66 15.11 -2.45
N LYS A 19 1.34 16.25 -2.56
CA LYS A 19 1.13 17.22 -3.66
C LYS A 19 1.91 16.89 -4.93
N SER A 20 2.75 15.85 -4.90
CA SER A 20 3.53 15.46 -6.08
C SER A 20 2.63 15.20 -7.27
N VAL A 21 2.83 15.94 -8.35
CA VAL A 21 2.09 15.70 -9.59
C VAL A 21 2.62 14.49 -10.36
N GLY A 22 3.85 14.05 -10.05
CA GLY A 22 4.49 12.92 -10.72
C GLY A 22 4.47 13.06 -12.25
N GLY A 23 4.18 11.96 -12.94
CA GLY A 23 4.08 11.88 -14.39
C GLY A 23 2.71 12.21 -15.00
N ARG A 24 1.76 12.77 -14.23
CA ARG A 24 0.37 13.02 -14.65
C ARG A 24 0.29 13.74 -16.01
N GLY A 25 -0.57 13.22 -16.90
CA GLY A 25 -0.75 13.76 -18.26
C GLY A 25 0.50 13.69 -19.15
N GLY A 26 1.55 13.04 -18.68
CA GLY A 26 2.82 12.88 -19.37
C GLY A 26 2.85 11.69 -20.31
N ARG A 27 4.03 11.41 -20.86
CA ARG A 27 4.25 10.28 -21.76
C ARG A 27 4.36 8.97 -21.00
N VAL A 28 3.83 7.90 -21.56
CA VAL A 28 4.09 6.55 -21.03
C VAL A 28 5.43 6.01 -21.52
N PHE A 29 6.20 5.46 -20.59
CA PHE A 29 7.46 4.77 -20.84
C PHE A 29 7.35 3.33 -20.39
N GLU A 30 7.43 2.41 -21.36
CA GLU A 30 7.37 0.98 -21.08
C GLU A 30 8.76 0.40 -20.80
N VAL A 31 8.93 -0.19 -19.62
CA VAL A 31 10.07 -1.06 -19.31
C VAL A 31 9.78 -2.45 -19.85
N THR A 32 10.53 -2.86 -20.87
CA THR A 32 10.30 -4.10 -21.63
C THR A 32 11.41 -5.13 -21.45
N ASN A 33 12.49 -4.77 -20.76
CA ASN A 33 13.58 -5.68 -20.42
C ASN A 33 14.20 -5.33 -19.07
N LEU A 34 14.94 -6.29 -18.50
CA LEU A 34 15.59 -6.19 -17.19
C LEU A 34 17.06 -5.74 -17.27
N ASN A 35 17.53 -5.29 -18.43
CA ASN A 35 18.91 -4.81 -18.57
C ASN A 35 19.09 -3.49 -17.81
N ASP A 36 20.28 -3.24 -17.27
CA ASP A 36 20.59 -1.98 -16.57
C ASP A 36 20.42 -0.74 -17.47
N ARG A 37 20.74 -0.87 -18.77
CA ARG A 37 20.75 0.24 -19.73
C ARG A 37 20.21 -0.17 -21.10
N GLY A 38 19.98 0.85 -21.92
CA GLY A 38 19.55 0.72 -23.32
C GLY A 38 18.04 0.88 -23.51
N PRO A 39 17.56 0.90 -24.76
CA PRO A 39 16.13 1.05 -25.05
C PRO A 39 15.27 0.02 -24.30
N GLY A 40 14.18 0.47 -23.71
CA GLY A 40 13.25 -0.37 -22.95
C GLY A 40 13.71 -0.76 -21.53
N SER A 41 14.85 -0.26 -21.05
CA SER A 41 15.27 -0.41 -19.66
C SER A 41 14.61 0.61 -18.74
N LEU A 42 14.52 0.30 -17.44
CA LEU A 42 14.08 1.26 -16.42
C LEU A 42 14.94 2.52 -16.40
N ARG A 43 16.26 2.38 -16.60
CA ARG A 43 17.16 3.51 -16.64
C ARG A 43 16.85 4.48 -17.77
N ALA A 44 16.54 3.97 -18.97
CA ALA A 44 16.16 4.83 -20.08
C ALA A 44 14.90 5.65 -19.80
N ALA A 45 13.95 5.09 -19.02
CA ALA A 45 12.76 5.82 -18.58
C ALA A 45 13.08 6.87 -17.49
N ILE A 46 13.95 6.52 -16.53
CA ILE A 46 14.40 7.44 -15.47
C ILE A 46 15.19 8.62 -16.03
N GLU A 47 16.12 8.37 -16.95
CA GLU A 47 16.99 9.39 -17.56
C GLU A 47 16.26 10.25 -18.61
N ALA A 48 15.05 9.86 -19.05
CA ALA A 48 14.25 10.66 -19.97
C ALA A 48 13.81 12.00 -19.35
N GLU A 49 13.59 13.00 -20.20
CA GLU A 49 13.10 14.32 -19.82
C GLU A 49 11.58 14.46 -20.03
N GLY A 50 10.99 15.40 -19.28
CA GLY A 50 9.57 15.74 -19.34
C GLY A 50 8.68 14.85 -18.46
N PRO A 51 7.39 15.24 -18.30
CA PRO A 51 6.40 14.46 -17.56
C PRO A 51 6.27 13.05 -18.13
N ARG A 52 6.41 12.04 -17.26
CA ARG A 52 6.40 10.65 -17.70
C ARG A 52 5.92 9.66 -16.63
N THR A 53 5.14 8.69 -17.08
CA THR A 53 4.68 7.56 -16.26
C THR A 53 5.38 6.30 -16.75
N VAL A 54 6.11 5.65 -15.87
CA VAL A 54 6.86 4.43 -16.13
C VAL A 54 6.01 3.23 -15.76
N VAL A 55 5.67 2.41 -16.77
CA VAL A 55 4.94 1.15 -16.63
C VAL A 55 5.84 -0.02 -17.02
N PHE A 56 5.56 -1.21 -16.50
CA PHE A 56 6.41 -2.38 -16.68
C PHE A 56 5.71 -3.47 -17.48
N ARG A 57 6.37 -3.96 -18.53
CA ARG A 57 5.94 -5.09 -19.36
C ARG A 57 6.73 -6.37 -19.08
N VAL A 58 7.56 -6.35 -18.04
CA VAL A 58 8.36 -7.48 -17.58
C VAL A 58 8.48 -7.41 -16.06
N GLY A 59 8.37 -8.55 -15.38
CA GLY A 59 8.74 -8.71 -13.98
C GLY A 59 10.14 -9.28 -13.84
N GLY A 60 10.78 -9.08 -12.70
CA GLY A 60 12.10 -9.65 -12.43
C GLY A 60 13.00 -8.82 -11.53
N THR A 61 14.25 -9.25 -11.45
CA THR A 61 15.32 -8.47 -10.81
C THR A 61 16.12 -7.74 -11.88
N ILE A 62 16.30 -6.43 -11.70
CA ILE A 62 17.19 -5.60 -12.51
C ILE A 62 18.52 -5.51 -11.75
N GLU A 63 19.57 -6.10 -12.31
CA GLU A 63 20.92 -5.99 -11.77
C GLU A 63 21.58 -4.69 -12.27
N LEU A 64 21.96 -3.84 -11.33
CA LEU A 64 22.45 -2.50 -11.60
C LEU A 64 23.98 -2.47 -11.65
N GLU A 65 24.50 -1.83 -12.69
CA GLU A 65 25.93 -1.51 -12.82
C GLU A 65 26.25 -0.14 -12.21
N SER A 66 25.23 0.68 -11.95
CA SER A 66 25.35 2.02 -11.35
C SER A 66 24.03 2.47 -10.73
N SER A 67 24.04 3.48 -9.86
CA SER A 67 22.81 4.05 -9.29
C SER A 67 21.83 4.49 -10.39
N LEU A 68 20.55 4.20 -10.21
CA LEU A 68 19.45 4.86 -10.93
C LEU A 68 19.21 6.22 -10.26
N ARG A 69 19.65 7.29 -10.92
CA ARG A 69 19.50 8.67 -10.43
C ARG A 69 18.31 9.33 -11.12
N ILE A 70 17.29 9.66 -10.35
CA ILE A 70 16.15 10.44 -10.83
C ILE A 70 16.53 11.92 -10.72
N GLU A 71 17.06 12.46 -11.81
CA GLU A 71 17.49 13.87 -11.91
C GLU A 71 16.50 14.75 -12.71
N ASN A 72 15.64 14.14 -13.53
CA ASN A 72 14.61 14.85 -14.29
C ASN A 72 13.24 14.75 -13.59
N PRO A 73 12.57 15.88 -13.29
CA PRO A 73 11.33 15.92 -12.50
C PRO A 73 10.14 15.34 -13.26
N TYR A 74 8.97 15.32 -12.60
CA TYR A 74 7.69 14.90 -13.16
C TYR A 74 7.68 13.44 -13.61
N ILE A 75 7.89 12.52 -12.66
CA ILE A 75 7.95 11.09 -12.93
C ILE A 75 7.11 10.28 -11.95
N THR A 76 6.33 9.35 -12.49
CA THR A 76 5.68 8.28 -11.73
C THR A 76 6.31 6.94 -12.10
N ILE A 77 6.86 6.20 -11.13
CA ILE A 77 7.29 4.81 -11.30
C ILE A 77 6.22 3.89 -10.73
N ALA A 78 5.46 3.24 -11.61
CA ALA A 78 4.29 2.43 -11.26
C ALA A 78 4.61 0.93 -11.24
N GLY A 79 5.33 0.47 -10.21
CA GLY A 79 5.76 -0.93 -10.07
C GLY A 79 4.62 -1.96 -9.99
N GLN A 80 3.40 -1.54 -9.66
CA GLN A 80 2.22 -2.41 -9.61
C GLN A 80 1.83 -2.97 -10.99
N THR A 81 2.23 -2.28 -12.07
CA THR A 81 1.99 -2.72 -13.46
C THR A 81 2.87 -3.88 -13.90
N ALA A 82 3.99 -4.12 -13.22
CA ALA A 82 4.92 -5.18 -13.60
C ALA A 82 4.24 -6.55 -13.54
N PRO A 83 4.33 -7.40 -14.57
CA PRO A 83 3.75 -8.74 -14.50
C PRO A 83 4.55 -9.65 -13.54
N GLY A 84 4.02 -10.85 -13.29
CA GLY A 84 4.73 -11.89 -12.52
C GLY A 84 5.02 -11.47 -11.09
N GLY A 85 6.28 -11.55 -10.67
CA GLY A 85 6.74 -11.25 -9.30
C GLY A 85 6.93 -9.76 -8.98
N GLY A 86 6.71 -8.86 -9.94
CA GLY A 86 7.03 -7.43 -9.81
C GLY A 86 8.51 -7.13 -10.06
N ILE A 87 8.99 -5.98 -9.58
CA ILE A 87 10.36 -5.48 -9.84
C ILE A 87 11.17 -5.40 -8.56
N THR A 88 12.40 -5.93 -8.62
CA THR A 88 13.44 -5.71 -7.61
C THR A 88 14.68 -5.09 -8.22
N LEU A 89 15.20 -4.05 -7.59
CA LEU A 89 16.50 -3.48 -7.88
C LEU A 89 17.56 -4.16 -7.01
N ARG A 90 18.64 -4.60 -7.62
CA ARG A 90 19.78 -5.22 -6.94
C ARG A 90 21.07 -4.71 -7.58
N ASN A 91 22.14 -4.60 -6.81
CA ASN A 91 23.46 -4.39 -7.37
C ASN A 91 23.99 -5.62 -8.12
N SER A 92 24.62 -5.41 -9.26
CA SER A 92 25.39 -6.46 -9.95
C SER A 92 26.57 -6.91 -9.09
N ALA A 93 27.11 -8.11 -9.35
CA ALA A 93 28.16 -8.70 -8.51
C ALA A 93 29.44 -7.83 -8.39
N ASP A 94 29.74 -7.02 -9.41
CA ASP A 94 30.95 -6.21 -9.50
C ASP A 94 30.75 -4.73 -9.11
N HIS A 95 29.54 -4.34 -8.70
CA HIS A 95 29.22 -2.95 -8.36
C HIS A 95 28.46 -2.87 -7.03
N ALA A 96 28.77 -1.90 -6.20
CA ALA A 96 28.16 -1.69 -4.89
C ALA A 96 27.79 -0.22 -4.74
N ARG A 97 26.55 0.14 -5.08
CA ARG A 97 26.04 1.51 -5.02
C ARG A 97 24.66 1.54 -4.37
N THR A 98 24.24 2.71 -3.89
CA THR A 98 22.83 2.95 -3.61
C THR A 98 22.03 2.75 -4.90
N PRO A 99 21.08 1.79 -4.97
CA PRO A 99 20.38 1.46 -6.22
C PRO A 99 19.53 2.61 -6.76
N LEU A 100 18.82 3.32 -5.88
CA LEU A 100 17.84 4.34 -6.25
C LEU A 100 18.12 5.64 -5.51
N ILE A 101 18.34 6.72 -6.25
CA ILE A 101 18.61 8.05 -5.72
C ILE A 101 17.65 9.05 -6.37
N ILE A 102 16.82 9.70 -5.56
CA ILE A 102 15.90 10.77 -5.99
C ILE A 102 16.58 12.12 -5.74
N GLN A 103 16.81 12.88 -6.80
CA GLN A 103 17.62 14.11 -6.77
C GLN A 103 16.89 15.32 -7.37
N THR A 104 15.57 15.22 -7.51
CA THR A 104 14.72 16.21 -8.16
C THR A 104 13.34 16.26 -7.49
N ASN A 105 12.39 16.97 -8.07
CA ASN A 105 11.05 17.18 -7.54
C ASN A 105 9.93 16.53 -8.36
N ASP A 106 8.74 16.47 -7.75
CA ASP A 106 7.52 15.89 -8.33
C ASP A 106 7.74 14.43 -8.79
N VAL A 107 8.08 13.58 -7.81
CA VAL A 107 8.44 12.17 -8.00
C VAL A 107 7.50 11.27 -7.21
N ILE A 108 6.88 10.32 -7.90
CA ILE A 108 6.06 9.26 -7.31
C ILE A 108 6.76 7.91 -7.55
N VAL A 109 7.04 7.15 -6.49
CA VAL A 109 7.60 5.79 -6.59
C VAL A 109 6.70 4.81 -5.85
N ARG A 110 6.19 3.80 -6.56
CA ARG A 110 5.24 2.84 -5.99
C ARG A 110 5.56 1.39 -6.33
N HIS A 111 5.31 0.49 -5.38
CA HIS A 111 5.27 -0.96 -5.61
C HIS A 111 6.55 -1.57 -6.20
N ILE A 112 7.71 -0.99 -5.90
CA ILE A 112 9.02 -1.55 -6.27
C ILE A 112 9.77 -2.03 -5.03
N ARG A 113 10.82 -2.82 -5.27
CA ARG A 113 11.74 -3.27 -4.23
C ARG A 113 13.16 -2.80 -4.53
N SER A 114 13.91 -2.42 -3.51
CA SER A 114 15.34 -2.14 -3.63
C SER A 114 16.11 -2.89 -2.55
N ARG A 115 17.03 -3.74 -3.00
CA ARG A 115 17.79 -4.66 -2.15
C ARG A 115 19.24 -4.74 -2.62
N PRO A 116 20.10 -3.75 -2.29
CA PRO A 116 21.47 -3.69 -2.78
C PRO A 116 22.33 -4.87 -2.32
N GLY A 117 22.19 -5.30 -1.06
CA GLY A 117 23.09 -6.26 -0.43
C GLY A 117 24.47 -5.68 -0.14
N GLY A 118 25.22 -6.36 0.73
CA GLY A 118 26.64 -6.08 0.92
C GLY A 118 27.48 -6.63 -0.21
N ASN A 119 28.63 -6.00 -0.48
CA ASN A 119 29.61 -6.49 -1.44
C ASN A 119 31.01 -6.53 -0.82
N VAL A 120 31.55 -7.73 -0.60
CA VAL A 120 32.88 -7.90 0.01
C VAL A 120 34.02 -7.43 -0.88
N ASN A 121 33.80 -7.33 -2.20
CA ASN A 121 34.79 -6.89 -3.17
C ASN A 121 34.78 -5.36 -3.37
N GLU A 122 33.64 -4.72 -3.09
CA GLU A 122 33.50 -3.27 -3.13
C GLU A 122 32.83 -2.80 -1.84
N ILE A 123 33.68 -2.50 -0.87
CA ILE A 123 33.30 -2.01 0.45
C ILE A 123 32.69 -0.61 0.29
N GLY A 124 31.48 -0.39 0.79
CA GLY A 124 30.80 0.90 0.71
C GLY A 124 29.65 1.04 1.71
N THR A 125 29.26 2.30 1.93
CA THR A 125 28.06 2.74 2.63
C THR A 125 26.92 2.84 1.61
N LEU A 126 26.02 1.86 1.61
CA LEU A 126 24.97 1.76 0.60
C LEU A 126 23.61 1.86 1.25
N ASP A 127 22.79 2.78 0.74
CA ASP A 127 21.39 2.84 1.08
C ASP A 127 20.57 1.98 0.12
N ALA A 128 19.35 1.56 0.51
CA ALA A 128 18.43 0.98 -0.46
C ALA A 128 17.70 2.08 -1.26
N ILE A 129 17.45 3.24 -0.64
CA ILE A 129 16.94 4.45 -1.29
C ILE A 129 17.48 5.71 -0.62
N THR A 130 17.86 6.70 -1.44
CA THR A 130 18.27 8.03 -0.97
C THR A 130 17.42 9.11 -1.64
N ILE A 131 16.90 10.06 -0.88
CA ILE A 131 16.16 11.25 -1.33
C ILE A 131 16.97 12.48 -0.92
N ALA A 132 17.84 12.93 -1.82
CA ALA A 132 18.82 13.97 -1.50
C ALA A 132 19.54 14.48 -2.74
N SER A 133 19.87 15.77 -2.73
CA SER A 133 20.75 16.38 -3.72
C SER A 133 21.46 17.58 -3.11
N ASP A 134 22.75 17.72 -3.42
CA ASP A 134 23.54 18.92 -3.17
C ASP A 134 23.57 19.86 -4.40
N LYS A 135 22.91 19.46 -5.49
CA LYS A 135 22.93 20.15 -6.79
C LYS A 135 21.59 20.76 -7.19
N GLN A 136 20.49 20.19 -6.70
CA GLN A 136 19.13 20.55 -7.12
C GLN A 136 18.19 20.55 -5.92
N ASN A 137 17.08 21.30 -6.02
CA ASN A 137 16.05 21.28 -5.00
C ASN A 137 15.22 20.00 -5.11
N VAL A 138 15.05 19.28 -4.00
CA VAL A 138 14.34 18.00 -3.93
C VAL A 138 13.06 18.21 -3.13
N TYR A 139 11.91 18.14 -3.79
CA TYR A 139 10.63 18.34 -3.10
C TYR A 139 9.45 17.68 -3.79
N ASN A 140 8.31 17.58 -3.09
CA ASN A 140 7.13 16.87 -3.60
C ASN A 140 7.51 15.45 -4.03
N VAL A 141 7.97 14.64 -3.08
CA VAL A 141 8.32 13.24 -3.34
C VAL A 141 7.44 12.34 -2.49
N ILE A 142 6.81 11.36 -3.12
CA ILE A 142 6.06 10.32 -2.41
C ILE A 142 6.57 8.93 -2.78
N VAL A 143 6.93 8.17 -1.76
CA VAL A 143 7.26 6.74 -1.85
C VAL A 143 6.14 5.99 -1.16
N ASP A 144 5.41 5.16 -1.91
CA ASP A 144 4.23 4.44 -1.43
C ASP A 144 4.34 2.95 -1.74
N HIS A 145 3.93 2.10 -0.80
CA HIS A 145 3.88 0.64 -1.01
C HIS A 145 5.16 0.06 -1.63
N SER A 146 6.34 0.42 -1.11
CA SER A 146 7.62 -0.09 -1.62
C SER A 146 8.38 -0.84 -0.52
N SER A 147 9.27 -1.76 -0.90
CA SER A 147 10.06 -2.54 0.07
C SER A 147 11.55 -2.28 -0.09
N PHE A 148 12.18 -1.84 0.98
CA PHE A 148 13.59 -1.49 1.03
C PHE A 148 14.27 -2.36 2.08
N SER A 149 15.31 -3.09 1.65
CA SER A 149 16.04 -3.97 2.57
C SER A 149 17.50 -4.13 2.19
N TRP A 150 18.28 -4.74 3.09
CA TRP A 150 19.64 -5.19 2.82
C TRP A 150 20.60 -4.08 2.37
N ALA A 151 20.33 -2.86 2.84
CA ALA A 151 21.27 -1.75 2.83
C ALA A 151 22.41 -2.03 3.81
N THR A 152 23.55 -1.38 3.62
CA THR A 152 24.71 -1.51 4.53
C THR A 152 24.93 -0.24 5.36
N ASP A 153 24.32 0.88 4.99
CA ASP A 153 24.26 2.09 5.82
C ASP A 153 22.81 2.30 6.29
N GLU A 154 22.04 3.19 5.66
CA GLU A 154 20.61 3.33 5.92
C GLU A 154 19.75 2.52 4.95
N VAL A 155 18.69 1.86 5.44
CA VAL A 155 17.67 1.34 4.52
C VAL A 155 17.07 2.48 3.70
N ALA A 156 16.77 3.62 4.32
CA ALA A 156 16.33 4.83 3.63
C ALA A 156 16.99 6.10 4.19
N ASN A 157 17.23 7.08 3.32
CA ASN A 157 17.91 8.31 3.72
C ASN A 157 17.25 9.54 3.07
N ILE A 158 16.92 10.55 3.88
CA ILE A 158 16.44 11.87 3.45
C ILE A 158 17.45 12.91 3.96
N TYR A 159 18.06 13.66 3.05
CA TYR A 159 19.19 14.53 3.40
C TYR A 159 19.21 15.87 2.65
N TYR A 160 20.20 16.70 2.98
CA TYR A 160 20.39 18.06 2.47
C TYR A 160 19.18 18.97 2.74
N ASP A 161 18.65 19.58 1.70
CA ASP A 161 17.54 20.54 1.76
C ASP A 161 16.26 19.92 1.18
N ALA A 162 16.13 18.58 1.24
CA ALA A 162 14.96 17.88 0.72
C ALA A 162 13.71 18.17 1.57
N HIS A 163 12.64 18.65 0.95
CA HIS A 163 11.43 19.07 1.67
C HIS A 163 10.13 18.59 1.04
N ASP A 164 9.04 18.55 1.79
CA ASP A 164 7.74 18.06 1.31
C ASP A 164 7.79 16.60 0.79
N ILE A 165 8.16 15.69 1.68
CA ILE A 165 8.41 14.28 1.39
C ILE A 165 7.44 13.40 2.18
N THR A 166 6.84 12.40 1.53
CA THR A 166 6.09 11.33 2.19
C THR A 166 6.72 9.97 1.91
N ILE A 167 6.94 9.17 2.95
CA ILE A 167 7.11 7.71 2.82
C ILE A 167 5.92 7.06 3.51
N GLN A 168 5.11 6.32 2.75
CA GLN A 168 3.89 5.69 3.25
C GLN A 168 3.76 4.22 2.86
N TRP A 169 3.06 3.45 3.68
CA TRP A 169 2.70 2.05 3.41
C TRP A 169 3.87 1.17 2.96
N SER A 170 5.10 1.48 3.38
CA SER A 170 6.31 0.84 2.89
C SER A 170 6.97 -0.04 3.95
N ILE A 171 7.79 -0.99 3.52
CA ILE A 171 8.62 -1.83 4.40
C ILE A 171 10.05 -1.31 4.33
N LEU A 172 10.62 -0.98 5.48
CA LEU A 172 12.02 -0.60 5.67
C LEU A 172 12.65 -1.61 6.64
N SER A 173 13.32 -2.62 6.12
CA SER A 173 13.70 -3.78 6.93
C SER A 173 15.11 -4.28 6.69
N GLU A 174 15.64 -5.02 7.65
CA GLU A 174 16.88 -5.79 7.48
C GLU A 174 18.04 -4.95 6.90
N GLY A 175 18.28 -3.75 7.46
CA GLY A 175 19.59 -3.13 7.32
C GLY A 175 20.65 -4.16 7.76
N LEU A 176 21.66 -4.40 6.94
CA LEU A 176 22.67 -5.42 7.21
C LEU A 176 23.62 -4.91 8.28
N ASP A 177 23.77 -5.69 9.34
CA ASP A 177 24.41 -5.19 10.55
C ASP A 177 25.94 -5.21 10.46
N CYS A 178 26.60 -6.31 10.81
CA CYS A 178 28.04 -6.45 10.76
C CYS A 178 28.52 -6.77 9.34
N SER A 179 27.98 -6.08 8.34
CA SER A 179 28.24 -6.26 6.91
C SER A 179 29.37 -5.35 6.42
N THR A 180 29.30 -4.79 5.21
CA THR A 180 30.41 -4.07 4.57
C THR A 180 30.55 -2.59 4.95
N HIS A 181 29.79 -2.11 5.93
CA HIS A 181 29.84 -0.71 6.39
C HIS A 181 31.21 -0.34 6.98
N ILE A 182 31.80 0.75 6.51
CA ILE A 182 33.02 1.34 7.06
C ILE A 182 32.74 2.74 7.58
N GLU A 183 33.13 2.98 8.83
CA GLU A 183 33.16 4.32 9.41
C GLU A 183 34.50 4.53 10.13
N ALA A 184 35.10 5.71 9.93
CA ALA A 184 36.43 6.07 10.41
C ALA A 184 37.55 5.06 10.02
N GLY A 185 37.38 4.36 8.89
CA GLY A 185 38.36 3.40 8.37
C GLY A 185 38.24 1.99 8.95
N GLU A 186 37.25 1.71 9.79
CA GLU A 186 37.01 0.41 10.41
C GLU A 186 35.63 -0.14 10.04
N ARG A 187 35.52 -1.48 9.95
CA ARG A 187 34.25 -2.17 9.74
C ARG A 187 33.41 -2.08 11.00
N GLN A 188 32.19 -1.59 10.87
CA GLN A 188 31.27 -1.41 11.99
C GLN A 188 29.94 -2.10 11.72
N CYS A 189 29.28 -2.55 12.78
CA CYS A 189 27.93 -3.07 12.68
C CYS A 189 26.94 -1.90 12.57
N HIS A 190 26.26 -1.79 11.43
CA HIS A 190 25.51 -0.59 11.04
C HIS A 190 24.13 -0.90 10.43
N SER A 191 23.34 -1.76 11.07
CA SER A 191 21.95 -1.99 10.65
C SER A 191 21.05 -0.82 11.01
N THR A 192 20.66 0.02 10.04
CA THR A 192 19.86 1.21 10.31
C THR A 192 18.65 1.39 9.39
N GLY A 193 17.54 1.89 9.93
CA GLY A 193 16.26 2.04 9.22
C GLY A 193 16.20 3.29 8.33
N LEU A 194 15.88 4.45 8.91
CA LEU A 194 15.71 5.72 8.23
C LEU A 194 16.48 6.84 8.93
N LEU A 195 17.34 7.53 8.18
CA LEU A 195 17.91 8.82 8.57
C LEU A 195 17.16 9.96 7.88
N ILE A 196 16.72 10.94 8.66
CA ILE A 196 16.26 12.24 8.18
C ILE A 196 17.24 13.27 8.73
N GLY A 197 17.99 13.96 7.88
CA GLY A 197 19.06 14.83 8.38
C GLY A 197 19.46 16.00 7.49
N SER A 198 20.44 16.76 7.99
CA SER A 198 20.99 18.01 7.42
C SER A 198 20.32 19.29 7.96
N ASN A 199 20.62 20.45 7.38
CA ASN A 199 20.17 21.77 7.83
C ASN A 199 18.91 22.28 7.11
N GLY A 200 18.37 21.51 6.15
CA GLY A 200 17.25 21.98 5.34
C GLY A 200 16.17 20.93 5.08
N ALA A 201 16.28 19.72 5.64
CA ALA A 201 15.21 18.73 5.44
C ALA A 201 13.97 19.12 6.27
N GLU A 202 12.85 19.41 5.62
CA GLU A 202 11.67 19.92 6.30
C GLU A 202 10.37 19.39 5.70
N ASN A 203 9.27 19.42 6.46
CA ASN A 203 7.97 18.92 6.02
C ASN A 203 8.06 17.46 5.55
N ILE A 204 8.39 16.56 6.49
CA ILE A 204 8.56 15.13 6.20
C ILE A 204 7.46 14.32 6.88
N SER A 205 6.71 13.53 6.13
CA SER A 205 5.69 12.61 6.64
C SER A 205 6.16 11.17 6.51
N ILE A 206 6.20 10.45 7.63
CA ILE A 206 6.53 9.02 7.68
C ILE A 206 5.33 8.32 8.32
N HIS A 207 4.49 7.64 7.53
CA HIS A 207 3.29 7.01 8.08
C HIS A 207 2.93 5.65 7.50
N HIS A 208 2.31 4.80 8.32
CA HIS A 208 1.88 3.46 7.92
C HIS A 208 3.00 2.57 7.39
N ASN A 209 4.25 2.80 7.82
CA ASN A 209 5.38 1.98 7.41
C ASN A 209 5.67 0.89 8.44
N LEU A 210 6.27 -0.20 7.96
CA LEU A 210 6.89 -1.22 8.80
C LEU A 210 8.40 -1.04 8.82
N PHE A 211 8.94 -0.75 9.99
CA PHE A 211 10.37 -0.87 10.31
C PHE A 211 10.60 -2.21 10.99
N ALA A 212 11.41 -3.10 10.41
CA ALA A 212 11.60 -4.44 10.97
C ALA A 212 13.06 -4.89 10.90
N HIS A 213 13.58 -5.47 11.99
CA HIS A 213 14.93 -6.05 12.01
C HIS A 213 16.04 -5.06 11.65
N ASN A 214 15.87 -3.80 12.06
CA ASN A 214 16.91 -2.76 11.95
C ASN A 214 17.47 -2.50 13.35
N ARG A 215 18.79 -2.53 13.52
CA ARG A 215 19.40 -2.31 14.85
C ARG A 215 19.02 -0.96 15.47
N ASN A 216 19.05 0.12 14.68
CA ASN A 216 18.72 1.49 15.13
C ASN A 216 18.19 2.40 13.99
N ARG A 217 17.99 3.70 14.29
CA ARG A 217 17.42 4.72 13.37
C ARG A 217 16.04 4.35 12.82
N ASN A 218 15.05 4.15 13.67
CA ASN A 218 13.68 3.82 13.26
C ASN A 218 12.63 4.85 13.72
N PRO A 219 12.65 6.11 13.24
CA PRO A 219 13.71 6.78 12.46
C PRO A 219 14.75 7.47 13.36
N ARG A 220 15.83 7.97 12.74
CA ARG A 220 16.71 8.99 13.33
C ARG A 220 16.45 10.33 12.66
N ILE A 221 16.10 11.34 13.46
CA ILE A 221 15.76 12.69 13.00
C ILE A 221 16.82 13.68 13.48
N LYS A 222 17.51 14.32 12.54
CA LYS A 222 18.56 15.31 12.80
C LYS A 222 18.50 16.45 11.80
N THR A 223 17.37 17.13 11.80
CA THR A 223 17.06 18.19 10.85
C THR A 223 16.74 19.52 11.53
N THR A 224 16.20 20.49 10.80
CA THR A 224 15.72 21.79 11.29
C THR A 224 14.22 21.99 11.09
N GLY A 225 13.57 21.16 10.26
CA GLY A 225 12.15 21.27 9.93
C GLY A 225 11.26 20.21 10.57
N LEU A 226 9.95 20.35 10.31
CA LEU A 226 8.91 19.48 10.87
C LEU A 226 8.98 18.06 10.31
N VAL A 227 8.86 17.08 11.21
CA VAL A 227 8.67 15.66 10.87
C VAL A 227 7.40 15.11 11.54
N ASP A 228 6.48 14.54 10.76
CA ASP A 228 5.23 13.91 11.20
C ASP A 228 5.37 12.39 11.11
N VAL A 229 5.56 11.72 12.25
CA VAL A 229 5.74 10.26 12.37
C VAL A 229 4.45 9.63 12.88
N VAL A 230 3.62 9.11 11.98
CA VAL A 230 2.23 8.72 12.29
C VAL A 230 1.96 7.26 11.95
N ASN A 231 1.40 6.49 12.88
CA ASN A 231 0.95 5.12 12.62
C ASN A 231 1.99 4.19 11.97
N ASN A 232 3.24 4.19 12.42
CA ASN A 232 4.24 3.20 11.96
C ASN A 232 4.34 2.02 12.93
N VAL A 233 4.77 0.86 12.43
CA VAL A 233 5.18 -0.29 13.25
C VAL A 233 6.69 -0.36 13.29
N ILE A 234 7.27 -0.47 14.48
CA ILE A 234 8.70 -0.64 14.70
C ILE A 234 8.92 -1.95 15.44
N TYR A 235 9.50 -2.92 14.75
CA TYR A 235 9.64 -4.31 15.20
C TYR A 235 11.09 -4.78 15.27
N ASN A 236 11.41 -5.52 16.34
CA ASN A 236 12.70 -6.16 16.59
C ASN A 236 13.93 -5.25 16.40
N PRO A 237 14.00 -4.05 17.03
CA PRO A 237 15.23 -3.29 17.06
C PRO A 237 16.30 -3.99 17.92
N GLY A 238 17.57 -3.87 17.56
CA GLY A 238 18.68 -4.62 18.18
C GLY A 238 19.46 -3.90 19.27
N PHE A 239 19.49 -2.56 19.22
CA PHE A 239 20.32 -1.69 20.09
C PHE A 239 21.83 -1.96 20.03
N GLY A 240 22.64 -0.96 20.33
CA GLY A 240 24.10 -1.09 20.39
C GLY A 240 24.64 -0.43 21.64
N PRO A 241 25.91 -0.64 22.01
CA PRO A 241 26.51 -0.01 23.21
C PRO A 241 26.43 1.53 23.18
N SER A 242 26.28 2.13 21.98
CA SER A 242 26.22 3.57 21.76
C SER A 242 24.80 4.12 21.52
N TYR A 243 23.78 3.25 21.41
CA TYR A 243 22.40 3.65 21.11
C TYR A 243 21.44 2.97 22.08
N ARG A 244 20.84 3.78 22.97
CA ARG A 244 19.88 3.33 23.99
C ARG A 244 18.44 3.24 23.50
N SER A 245 18.15 3.71 22.28
CA SER A 245 16.80 3.87 21.76
C SER A 245 16.69 3.48 20.28
N PRO A 246 15.53 2.96 19.84
CA PRO A 246 15.32 2.60 18.45
C PRO A 246 15.02 3.83 17.58
N SER A 247 14.58 4.93 18.18
CA SER A 247 14.13 6.15 17.50
C SER A 247 14.68 7.38 18.21
N TYR A 248 15.45 8.20 17.50
CA TYR A 248 16.23 9.27 18.11
C TYR A 248 16.05 10.61 17.39
N VAL A 249 15.72 11.67 18.14
CA VAL A 249 15.54 13.03 17.63
C VAL A 249 16.61 13.95 18.21
N HIS A 250 17.33 14.65 17.35
CA HIS A 250 18.43 15.52 17.78
C HIS A 250 18.40 16.83 17.02
N GLY A 251 18.21 17.93 17.75
CA GLY A 251 18.40 19.27 17.22
C GLY A 251 19.85 19.72 17.30
N GLY A 252 20.07 20.91 17.87
CA GLY A 252 21.38 21.54 17.99
C GLY A 252 21.78 22.47 16.83
N ARG A 253 20.89 22.63 15.85
CA ARG A 253 21.03 23.57 14.71
C ARG A 253 19.88 24.57 14.69
N ALA A 254 18.68 24.07 14.89
CA ALA A 254 17.44 24.79 15.16
C ALA A 254 16.56 23.90 16.05
N VAL A 255 15.45 24.45 16.54
CA VAL A 255 14.42 23.66 17.23
C VAL A 255 13.76 22.74 16.21
N VAL A 256 13.73 21.43 16.50
CA VAL A 256 13.12 20.42 15.62
C VAL A 256 11.71 20.08 16.11
N PRO A 257 10.65 20.50 15.41
CA PRO A 257 9.29 20.09 15.74
C PRO A 257 9.04 18.69 15.19
N VAL A 258 8.56 17.77 16.04
CA VAL A 258 8.23 16.40 15.64
C VAL A 258 6.92 15.97 16.27
N ASN A 259 6.08 15.31 15.50
CA ASN A 259 4.90 14.60 16.02
C ASN A 259 5.17 13.10 15.98
N TYR A 260 4.91 12.38 17.08
CA TYR A 260 4.76 10.93 17.09
C TYR A 260 3.33 10.59 17.46
N ILE A 261 2.57 10.01 16.54
CA ILE A 261 1.14 9.76 16.73
C ILE A 261 0.80 8.32 16.36
N GLY A 262 0.24 7.57 17.31
CA GLY A 262 -0.31 6.24 17.05
C GLY A 262 0.70 5.21 16.52
N ASN A 263 1.99 5.35 16.81
CA ASN A 263 3.00 4.37 16.41
C ASN A 263 2.97 3.14 17.34
N PHE A 264 3.30 1.96 16.81
CA PHE A 264 3.32 0.69 17.53
C PHE A 264 4.75 0.13 17.61
N PHE A 265 5.32 0.06 18.80
CA PHE A 265 6.65 -0.49 19.04
C PHE A 265 6.53 -1.91 19.59
N LYS A 266 7.23 -2.87 18.98
CA LYS A 266 7.14 -4.30 19.32
C LYS A 266 8.54 -4.96 19.48
N PRO A 267 8.81 -5.66 20.61
CA PRO A 267 10.01 -6.48 20.81
C PRO A 267 10.10 -7.67 19.87
N GLY A 268 11.32 -7.99 19.45
CA GLY A 268 11.68 -9.29 18.87
C GLY A 268 12.92 -9.88 19.54
N ALA A 269 13.52 -10.89 18.90
CA ALA A 269 14.59 -11.69 19.48
C ALA A 269 15.89 -10.91 19.75
N ASP A 270 16.20 -9.90 18.93
CA ASP A 270 17.41 -9.07 19.08
C ASP A 270 17.19 -7.90 20.02
N THR A 271 15.93 -7.68 20.42
CA THR A 271 15.64 -6.58 21.32
C THR A 271 16.06 -6.94 22.73
N GLY A 272 17.27 -6.50 23.08
CA GLY A 272 17.82 -6.63 24.44
C GLY A 272 16.94 -5.95 25.49
N SER A 273 17.31 -6.08 26.76
CA SER A 273 16.58 -5.50 27.90
C SER A 273 16.69 -3.97 28.03
N ALA A 274 17.10 -3.27 26.97
CA ALA A 274 17.29 -1.82 26.97
C ALA A 274 15.95 -1.09 26.85
N ASP A 275 15.94 0.14 27.35
CA ASP A 275 14.74 0.93 27.52
C ASP A 275 14.09 1.31 26.18
N TRP A 276 12.77 1.13 26.11
CA TRP A 276 11.95 1.44 24.95
C TRP A 276 11.48 2.88 25.04
N PHE A 277 11.97 3.74 24.16
CA PHE A 277 11.45 5.10 24.07
C PHE A 277 11.95 5.83 22.83
N ILE A 278 11.25 6.91 22.48
CA ILE A 278 11.79 8.00 21.70
C ILE A 278 12.81 8.73 22.58
N ASP A 279 14.05 8.84 22.12
CA ASP A 279 15.11 9.59 22.78
C ASP A 279 15.25 10.95 22.07
N THR A 280 15.31 12.03 22.83
CA THR A 280 15.48 13.39 22.32
C THR A 280 16.72 14.04 22.90
N LYS A 281 17.36 14.89 22.10
CA LYS A 281 18.51 15.65 22.57
C LYS A 281 18.53 17.03 21.95
N GLN A 282 18.54 18.06 22.80
CA GLN A 282 18.83 19.45 22.49
C GLN A 282 17.95 20.07 21.40
N ASP A 283 17.27 21.17 21.71
CA ASP A 283 16.48 21.96 20.75
C ASP A 283 15.45 21.08 20.01
N VAL A 284 14.59 20.36 20.75
CA VAL A 284 13.56 19.49 20.18
C VAL A 284 12.19 19.88 20.75
N GLN A 285 11.12 19.77 19.96
CA GLN A 285 9.75 19.88 20.45
C GLN A 285 8.94 18.68 19.97
N VAL A 286 8.60 17.76 20.87
CA VAL A 286 7.90 16.52 20.52
C VAL A 286 6.44 16.59 20.97
N TYR A 287 5.52 16.37 20.05
CA TYR A 287 4.14 16.05 20.38
C TYR A 287 3.94 14.53 20.37
N LEU A 288 3.25 14.00 21.39
CA LEU A 288 2.98 12.58 21.55
C LEU A 288 1.48 12.32 21.71
N GLU A 289 0.93 11.40 20.91
CA GLU A 289 -0.46 10.97 21.05
C GLU A 289 -0.62 9.49 20.66
N GLY A 290 -1.30 8.68 21.47
CA GLY A 290 -1.75 7.33 21.07
C GLY A 290 -0.67 6.28 20.75
N ASN A 291 0.62 6.56 20.95
CA ASN A 291 1.70 5.59 20.71
C ASN A 291 1.67 4.45 21.72
N VAL A 292 1.97 3.23 21.27
CA VAL A 292 2.05 2.01 22.10
C VAL A 292 3.48 1.53 22.13
N SER A 293 4.06 1.44 23.33
CA SER A 293 5.42 0.95 23.58
C SER A 293 5.43 -0.08 24.72
N PRO A 294 6.34 -1.07 24.71
CA PRO A 294 6.40 -2.11 25.74
C PRO A 294 6.70 -1.59 27.15
N THR A 295 7.41 -0.47 27.28
CA THR A 295 7.68 0.17 28.57
C THR A 295 7.13 1.59 28.62
N GLN A 296 7.80 2.55 27.99
CA GLN A 296 7.42 3.96 27.95
C GLN A 296 7.53 4.50 26.52
N VAL A 297 6.84 5.60 26.23
CA VAL A 297 6.85 6.16 24.86
C VAL A 297 8.06 7.06 24.62
N ILE A 298 8.48 7.82 25.63
CA ILE A 298 9.59 8.78 25.56
C ILE A 298 10.52 8.61 26.77
N ASP A 299 11.80 8.94 26.60
CA ASP A 299 12.78 8.91 27.69
C ASP A 299 12.33 9.87 28.80
N PRO A 300 12.32 9.46 30.08
CA PRO A 300 12.12 10.34 31.22
C PRO A 300 13.02 11.58 31.19
N GLU A 301 14.26 11.47 30.68
CA GLU A 301 15.16 12.61 30.51
C GLU A 301 14.69 13.58 29.41
N SER A 302 13.87 13.11 28.47
CA SER A 302 13.33 13.86 27.33
C SER A 302 11.94 14.46 27.58
N LEU A 303 11.36 14.29 28.77
CA LEU A 303 9.99 14.76 29.07
C LEU A 303 9.84 16.29 28.97
N GLU A 304 10.91 17.05 29.19
CA GLU A 304 10.88 18.51 29.10
C GLU A 304 10.70 19.04 27.66
N GLU A 305 11.02 18.22 26.66
CA GLU A 305 10.88 18.55 25.24
C GLU A 305 9.46 18.26 24.71
N VAL A 306 8.58 17.70 25.56
CA VAL A 306 7.20 17.37 25.17
C VAL A 306 6.32 18.61 25.16
N VAL A 307 5.67 18.87 24.02
CA VAL A 307 4.74 19.98 23.85
C VAL A 307 3.28 19.52 23.87
N PRO A 308 2.35 20.33 24.40
CA PRO A 308 0.94 19.94 24.56
C PRO A 308 0.11 20.10 23.28
N ILE A 309 0.63 20.79 22.26
CA ILE A 309 -0.08 21.11 21.01
C ILE A 309 0.63 20.39 19.88
N ARG A 310 -0.15 19.64 19.08
CA ARG A 310 0.35 19.01 17.84
C ARG A 310 0.88 20.08 16.91
N HIS A 311 2.06 19.85 16.34
CA HIS A 311 2.59 20.72 15.29
C HIS A 311 1.73 20.58 14.05
N ALA A 312 1.32 21.70 13.46
CA ALA A 312 0.49 21.70 12.26
C ALA A 312 1.23 21.00 11.12
N ALA A 313 0.65 19.92 10.62
CA ALA A 313 1.22 19.07 9.57
C ALA A 313 0.21 18.85 8.43
N ALA A 314 0.70 18.35 7.30
CA ALA A 314 -0.17 17.89 6.24
C ALA A 314 -1.11 16.76 6.73
N PRO A 315 -2.37 16.69 6.26
CA PRO A 315 -3.32 15.68 6.71
C PRO A 315 -2.82 14.25 6.46
N ILE A 316 -3.03 13.39 7.46
CA ILE A 316 -2.81 11.94 7.42
C ILE A 316 -3.97 11.30 8.18
N THR A 317 -4.70 10.35 7.59
CA THR A 317 -5.71 9.62 8.34
C THR A 317 -5.04 8.82 9.44
N THR A 318 -5.38 9.20 10.66
CA THR A 318 -4.79 8.64 11.88
C THR A 318 -5.77 7.66 12.50
N THR A 319 -5.28 6.48 12.84
CA THR A 319 -5.99 5.43 13.57
C THR A 319 -5.27 5.09 14.87
N SER A 320 -5.85 4.22 15.70
CA SER A 320 -5.13 3.71 16.87
C SER A 320 -3.91 2.89 16.45
N ALA A 321 -2.88 2.84 17.30
CA ALA A 321 -1.66 2.09 17.00
C ALA A 321 -1.92 0.61 16.68
N GLN A 322 -2.93 -0.01 17.30
CA GLN A 322 -3.31 -1.39 17.02
C GLN A 322 -3.95 -1.54 15.63
N VAL A 323 -4.87 -0.64 15.26
CA VAL A 323 -5.48 -0.67 13.91
C VAL A 323 -4.42 -0.42 12.83
N ALA A 324 -3.50 0.52 13.08
CA ALA A 324 -2.36 0.75 12.21
C ALA A 324 -1.51 -0.52 12.07
N TYR A 325 -1.16 -1.19 13.18
CA TYR A 325 -0.42 -2.45 13.18
C TYR A 325 -1.09 -3.51 12.29
N ASP A 326 -2.39 -3.74 12.45
CA ASP A 326 -3.11 -4.76 11.68
C ASP A 326 -3.10 -4.42 10.17
N LYS A 327 -3.37 -3.16 9.81
CA LYS A 327 -3.38 -2.70 8.41
C LYS A 327 -1.99 -2.76 7.77
N ILE A 328 -0.94 -2.39 8.51
CA ILE A 328 0.43 -2.41 7.98
C ILE A 328 0.85 -3.84 7.65
N LEU A 329 0.51 -4.79 8.52
CA LEU A 329 0.80 -6.20 8.25
C LEU A 329 0.03 -6.76 7.06
N GLU A 330 -1.15 -6.21 6.75
CA GLU A 330 -1.93 -6.59 5.59
C GLU A 330 -1.42 -5.95 4.29
N GLN A 331 -1.05 -4.66 4.33
CA GLN A 331 -0.97 -3.84 3.11
C GLN A 331 0.44 -3.31 2.80
N ALA A 332 1.28 -3.07 3.81
CA ALA A 332 2.55 -2.38 3.59
C ALA A 332 3.55 -3.16 2.74
N GLY A 333 4.46 -2.45 2.08
CA GLY A 333 5.48 -2.97 1.17
C GLY A 333 5.01 -3.00 -0.28
N ALA A 334 5.83 -3.57 -1.16
CA ALA A 334 5.50 -3.85 -2.56
C ALA A 334 4.46 -4.99 -2.67
N SER A 335 3.31 -4.80 -2.04
CA SER A 335 2.34 -5.85 -1.70
C SER A 335 1.22 -6.04 -2.71
N TYR A 336 1.15 -5.20 -3.75
CA TYR A 336 0.07 -5.24 -4.73
C TYR A 336 0.60 -5.26 -6.16
N GLY A 337 -0.16 -5.93 -7.03
CA GLY A 337 -0.09 -5.83 -8.48
C GLY A 337 -1.45 -5.43 -9.06
N LEU A 338 -1.47 -5.07 -10.34
CA LEU A 338 -2.69 -4.80 -11.10
C LEU A 338 -2.97 -5.90 -12.12
N ALA A 339 -4.21 -6.37 -12.13
CA ALA A 339 -4.73 -7.18 -13.22
C ALA A 339 -4.99 -6.30 -14.46
N CYS A 340 -5.28 -6.94 -15.59
CA CYS A 340 -5.47 -6.22 -16.86
C CYS A 340 -6.74 -5.36 -16.88
N ASP A 341 -7.69 -5.62 -15.98
CA ASP A 341 -8.92 -4.84 -15.81
C ASP A 341 -8.79 -3.74 -14.73
N GLY A 342 -7.58 -3.51 -14.19
CA GLY A 342 -7.34 -2.55 -13.11
C GLY A 342 -7.56 -3.10 -11.70
N THR A 343 -8.05 -4.34 -11.54
CA THR A 343 -8.26 -4.93 -10.22
C THR A 343 -6.92 -5.13 -9.49
N ARG A 344 -6.82 -4.65 -8.25
CA ARG A 344 -5.64 -4.89 -7.40
C ARG A 344 -5.66 -6.31 -6.85
N PHE A 345 -4.49 -6.96 -6.81
CA PHE A 345 -4.32 -8.26 -6.16
C PHE A 345 -3.06 -8.28 -5.28
N ILE A 346 -3.03 -9.15 -4.27
CA ILE A 346 -1.89 -9.28 -3.37
C ILE A 346 -0.71 -9.93 -4.10
N ARG A 347 0.45 -9.29 -4.02
CA ARG A 347 1.70 -9.72 -4.66
C ARG A 347 2.91 -9.40 -3.79
N ARG A 348 3.03 -10.09 -2.66
CA ARG A 348 4.25 -10.09 -1.87
C ARG A 348 5.23 -11.11 -2.40
N ASP A 349 6.51 -10.78 -2.32
CA ASP A 349 7.55 -11.74 -2.59
C ASP A 349 7.91 -12.53 -1.31
N PRO A 350 8.75 -13.57 -1.40
CA PRO A 350 9.10 -14.39 -0.25
C PRO A 350 9.73 -13.63 0.91
N VAL A 351 10.47 -12.55 0.64
CA VAL A 351 11.15 -11.75 1.67
C VAL A 351 10.15 -10.91 2.45
N ASP A 352 9.29 -10.14 1.76
CA ASP A 352 8.25 -9.33 2.41
C ASP A 352 7.28 -10.25 3.18
N THR A 353 6.93 -11.40 2.61
CA THR A 353 6.08 -12.41 3.25
C THR A 353 6.70 -12.92 4.56
N ARG A 354 7.99 -13.26 4.54
CA ARG A 354 8.71 -13.73 5.72
C ARG A 354 8.74 -12.66 6.81
N ILE A 355 9.11 -11.41 6.47
CA ILE A 355 9.18 -10.32 7.44
C ILE A 355 7.83 -10.10 8.13
N ILE A 356 6.73 -10.10 7.38
CA ILE A 356 5.39 -9.94 7.93
C ILE A 356 5.05 -11.10 8.89
N GLN A 357 5.37 -12.34 8.51
CA GLN A 357 5.18 -13.52 9.36
C GLN A 357 6.02 -13.44 10.64
N GLU A 358 7.27 -13.00 10.55
CA GLU A 358 8.17 -12.81 11.69
C GLU A 358 7.63 -11.76 12.66
N VAL A 359 7.13 -10.64 12.14
CA VAL A 359 6.47 -9.61 12.95
C VAL A 359 5.25 -10.20 13.63
N GLN A 360 4.38 -10.94 12.93
CA GLN A 360 3.20 -11.57 13.52
C GLN A 360 3.57 -12.53 14.65
N GLN A 361 4.57 -13.39 14.41
CA GLN A 361 4.98 -14.45 15.32
C GLN A 361 5.87 -13.97 16.48
N GLY A 362 6.43 -12.76 16.38
CA GLY A 362 7.46 -12.32 17.35
C GLY A 362 8.78 -13.07 17.16
N SER A 363 9.12 -13.45 15.92
CA SER A 363 10.33 -14.19 15.56
C SER A 363 11.23 -13.37 14.61
N GLY A 364 12.19 -14.02 13.93
CA GLY A 364 13.18 -13.36 13.07
C GLY A 364 14.35 -12.78 13.84
N GLN A 365 15.37 -12.35 13.11
CA GLN A 365 16.59 -11.78 13.69
C GLN A 365 17.21 -10.70 12.80
N ILE A 366 18.05 -9.84 13.37
CA ILE A 366 18.94 -8.94 12.61
C ILE A 366 20.01 -9.78 11.92
N ILE A 367 20.30 -9.46 10.66
CA ILE A 367 21.18 -10.26 9.79
C ILE A 367 22.40 -9.47 9.32
N ASP A 368 23.44 -10.20 8.92
CA ASP A 368 24.70 -9.62 8.42
C ASP A 368 24.81 -9.73 6.89
N ASP A 369 24.16 -10.75 6.30
CA ASP A 369 24.15 -11.02 4.87
C ASP A 369 22.77 -11.48 4.41
N PRO A 370 22.28 -11.07 3.23
CA PRO A 370 21.01 -11.57 2.68
C PRO A 370 20.92 -13.11 2.64
N MET A 371 22.04 -13.81 2.50
CA MET A 371 22.09 -15.27 2.49
C MET A 371 21.69 -15.91 3.83
N ASP A 372 21.76 -15.18 4.95
CA ASP A 372 21.30 -15.64 6.27
C ASP A 372 19.79 -15.99 6.25
N VAL A 373 19.05 -15.40 5.31
CA VAL A 373 17.60 -15.55 5.14
C VAL A 373 17.21 -16.06 3.74
N GLY A 374 18.18 -16.64 3.02
CA GLY A 374 17.96 -17.28 1.72
C GLY A 374 18.27 -16.44 0.48
N GLY A 375 18.68 -15.18 0.65
CA GLY A 375 19.11 -14.29 -0.42
C GLY A 375 17.97 -13.77 -1.31
N TRP A 376 18.33 -13.18 -2.44
CA TRP A 376 17.37 -12.61 -3.39
C TRP A 376 16.48 -13.69 -4.01
N PRO A 377 15.14 -13.57 -3.92
CA PRO A 377 14.24 -14.52 -4.54
C PRO A 377 14.27 -14.38 -6.07
N GLN A 378 14.13 -15.50 -6.77
CA GLN A 378 13.90 -15.47 -8.20
C GLN A 378 12.46 -15.02 -8.48
N LEU A 379 12.32 -13.84 -9.09
CA LEU A 379 11.01 -13.31 -9.49
C LEU A 379 10.62 -13.82 -10.88
N SER A 380 9.36 -14.25 -11.02
CA SER A 380 8.83 -14.65 -12.33
C SER A 380 8.65 -13.43 -13.22
N ALA A 381 8.99 -13.57 -14.51
CA ALA A 381 8.81 -12.50 -15.48
C ALA A 381 7.34 -12.18 -15.77
N GLY A 382 6.46 -13.19 -15.63
CA GLY A 382 5.04 -13.08 -15.94
C GLY A 382 4.75 -12.81 -17.41
N ILE A 383 3.48 -12.56 -17.71
CA ILE A 383 3.01 -12.16 -19.03
C ILE A 383 2.38 -10.77 -18.87
N PRO A 384 2.87 -9.74 -19.58
CA PRO A 384 2.26 -8.42 -19.51
C PRO A 384 0.86 -8.44 -20.13
N CYS A 385 -0.01 -7.57 -19.63
CA CYS A 385 -1.29 -7.32 -20.27
C CYS A 385 -1.07 -6.73 -21.68
N LEU A 386 -1.93 -7.15 -22.61
CA LEU A 386 -1.99 -6.55 -23.94
C LEU A 386 -2.43 -5.09 -23.80
N ASP A 387 -1.70 -4.22 -24.50
CA ASP A 387 -1.94 -2.78 -24.63
C ASP A 387 -1.56 -2.45 -26.09
N THR A 388 -2.57 -2.25 -26.92
CA THR A 388 -2.45 -2.22 -28.37
C THR A 388 -1.90 -0.88 -28.88
N ASP A 389 -2.27 0.25 -28.28
CA ASP A 389 -1.76 1.58 -28.63
C ASP A 389 -0.61 2.07 -27.75
N ARG A 390 -0.32 1.34 -26.66
CA ARG A 390 0.84 1.51 -25.77
C ARG A 390 0.75 2.78 -24.95
N ASP A 391 -0.46 3.09 -24.51
CA ASP A 391 -0.80 4.28 -23.73
C ASP A 391 -0.72 4.06 -22.21
N GLY A 392 -0.41 2.83 -21.78
CA GLY A 392 -0.27 2.44 -20.38
C GLY A 392 -1.51 1.78 -19.78
N MET A 393 -2.67 1.89 -20.43
CA MET A 393 -3.91 1.19 -20.09
C MET A 393 -3.98 -0.13 -20.88
N PRO A 394 -4.31 -1.26 -20.25
CA PRO A 394 -4.52 -2.49 -21.00
C PRO A 394 -5.85 -2.48 -21.78
N ASP A 395 -5.87 -3.16 -22.93
CA ASP A 395 -7.07 -3.33 -23.77
C ASP A 395 -8.29 -3.84 -22.98
N ALA A 396 -8.07 -4.63 -21.93
CA ALA A 396 -9.12 -5.17 -21.07
C ALA A 396 -9.74 -4.10 -20.15
N PHE A 397 -8.93 -3.19 -19.60
CA PHE A 397 -9.42 -2.05 -18.82
C PHE A 397 -10.18 -1.08 -19.72
N GLU A 398 -9.63 -0.80 -20.90
CA GLU A 398 -10.27 0.06 -21.88
C GLU A 398 -11.63 -0.50 -22.33
N ALA A 399 -11.68 -1.79 -22.67
CA ALA A 399 -12.93 -2.44 -23.04
C ALA A 399 -13.96 -2.45 -21.89
N LEU A 400 -13.51 -2.54 -20.64
CA LEU A 400 -14.37 -2.51 -19.46
C LEU A 400 -15.07 -1.16 -19.29
N TYR A 401 -14.35 -0.06 -19.53
CA TYR A 401 -14.84 1.31 -19.31
C TYR A 401 -15.26 2.03 -20.61
N GLY A 402 -15.16 1.36 -21.76
CA GLY A 402 -15.62 1.88 -23.05
C GLY A 402 -14.65 2.85 -23.73
N PHE A 403 -13.36 2.79 -23.37
CA PHE A 403 -12.28 3.47 -24.09
C PHE A 403 -11.90 2.70 -25.36
N ASN A 404 -11.03 3.28 -26.20
CA ASN A 404 -10.70 2.73 -27.50
C ASN A 404 -9.25 2.20 -27.50
N PRO A 405 -9.02 0.87 -27.55
CA PRO A 405 -7.70 0.22 -27.56
C PRO A 405 -6.77 0.53 -28.73
N SER A 406 -7.03 1.58 -29.47
CA SER A 406 -6.24 2.05 -30.60
C SER A 406 -6.08 3.58 -30.57
N ASN A 407 -6.42 4.23 -29.45
CA ASN A 407 -6.41 5.66 -29.23
C ASN A 407 -5.50 6.06 -28.05
N LEU A 408 -4.22 6.24 -28.34
CA LEU A 408 -3.19 6.67 -27.37
C LEU A 408 -3.55 7.87 -26.45
N SER A 409 -4.51 8.71 -26.84
CA SER A 409 -4.79 9.96 -26.11
C SER A 409 -5.80 9.80 -24.98
N ASP A 410 -6.64 8.77 -24.98
CA ASP A 410 -7.66 8.62 -23.94
C ASP A 410 -7.05 8.25 -22.58
N SER A 411 -5.84 7.70 -22.51
CA SER A 411 -5.10 7.56 -21.24
C SER A 411 -4.87 8.86 -20.48
N THR A 412 -4.79 9.98 -21.20
CA THR A 412 -4.57 11.33 -20.63
C THR A 412 -5.85 12.12 -20.43
N GLU A 413 -6.99 11.58 -20.87
CA GLU A 413 -8.30 12.17 -20.61
C GLU A 413 -8.71 11.95 -19.15
N ASP A 414 -9.63 12.77 -18.68
CA ASP A 414 -10.24 12.73 -17.35
C ASP A 414 -11.75 12.55 -17.58
N ALA A 415 -12.18 11.29 -17.66
CA ALA A 415 -13.51 10.95 -18.16
C ALA A 415 -14.64 11.30 -17.16
N ASP A 416 -14.34 11.45 -15.88
CA ASP A 416 -15.31 11.81 -14.84
C ASP A 416 -15.14 13.23 -14.27
N GLY A 417 -14.10 13.95 -14.68
CA GLY A 417 -13.84 15.35 -14.35
C GLY A 417 -13.29 15.54 -12.94
N ASP A 418 -12.65 14.52 -12.37
CA ASP A 418 -12.14 14.52 -11.01
C ASP A 418 -10.65 14.88 -10.89
N VAL A 419 -10.03 15.24 -12.01
CA VAL A 419 -8.62 15.63 -12.24
C VAL A 419 -7.59 14.50 -12.35
N TYR A 420 -7.97 13.25 -12.12
CA TYR A 420 -7.10 12.12 -12.42
C TYR A 420 -7.30 11.66 -13.85
N THR A 421 -6.19 11.31 -14.50
CA THR A 421 -6.24 10.76 -15.85
C THR A 421 -6.76 9.33 -15.84
N ASN A 422 -7.34 8.84 -16.94
CA ASN A 422 -7.80 7.46 -17.07
C ASN A 422 -6.66 6.44 -16.79
N LEU A 423 -5.42 6.79 -17.16
CA LEU A 423 -4.23 6.02 -16.78
C LEU A 423 -4.01 6.00 -15.26
N GLU A 424 -4.13 7.14 -14.57
CA GLU A 424 -4.01 7.17 -13.12
C GLU A 424 -5.11 6.37 -12.43
N GLU A 425 -6.33 6.39 -12.97
CA GLU A 425 -7.44 5.56 -12.50
C GLU A 425 -7.11 4.07 -12.62
N TYR A 426 -6.58 3.64 -13.77
CA TYR A 426 -6.04 2.28 -13.94
C TYR A 426 -4.95 1.97 -12.91
N LEU A 427 -3.96 2.87 -12.75
CA LEU A 427 -2.84 2.68 -11.82
C LEU A 427 -3.29 2.60 -10.35
N ASN A 428 -4.46 3.16 -10.04
CA ASN A 428 -5.06 3.13 -8.72
C ASN A 428 -6.17 2.08 -8.57
N GLY A 429 -6.53 1.36 -9.63
CA GLY A 429 -7.64 0.40 -9.60
C GLY A 429 -8.96 1.04 -9.17
N THR A 430 -9.15 2.29 -9.59
CA THR A 430 -10.36 3.07 -9.39
C THR A 430 -11.17 3.13 -10.69
N ASN A 431 -12.40 3.65 -10.62
CA ASN A 431 -13.31 3.64 -11.76
C ASN A 431 -13.22 5.00 -12.48
N PRO A 432 -12.72 5.05 -13.73
CA PRO A 432 -12.49 6.30 -14.46
C PRO A 432 -13.77 7.03 -14.88
N LEU A 433 -14.94 6.44 -14.64
CA LEU A 433 -16.24 7.06 -14.92
C LEU A 433 -16.95 7.54 -13.65
N VAL A 434 -16.29 7.48 -12.49
CA VAL A 434 -16.89 7.80 -11.18
C VAL A 434 -15.91 8.61 -10.34
N SER A 435 -16.19 9.91 -10.27
CA SER A 435 -15.37 10.88 -9.56
C SER A 435 -15.00 10.42 -8.14
N SER A 436 -13.69 10.32 -7.89
CA SER A 436 -13.09 10.03 -6.59
C SER A 436 -13.05 11.27 -5.67
N VAL A 437 -13.27 12.46 -6.24
CA VAL A 437 -13.32 13.73 -5.52
C VAL A 437 -14.75 14.00 -5.06
N LEU A 438 -14.99 13.91 -3.74
CA LEU A 438 -16.24 14.42 -3.17
C LEU A 438 -16.36 15.93 -3.44
N SER A 439 -17.43 16.31 -4.13
CA SER A 439 -17.86 17.70 -4.35
C SER A 439 -17.59 18.59 -3.13
N THR A 440 -16.67 19.54 -3.28
CA THR A 440 -16.37 20.55 -2.27
C THR A 440 -17.50 21.58 -2.20
N GLN A 441 -18.61 21.22 -1.57
CA GLN A 441 -19.42 22.19 -0.84
C GLN A 441 -19.20 21.97 0.65
N ASP A 442 -18.33 22.81 1.21
CA ASP A 442 -18.06 22.95 2.64
C ASP A 442 -19.36 23.13 3.45
N PRO A 443 -19.59 22.33 4.51
CA PRO A 443 -20.38 22.76 5.63
C PRO A 443 -19.55 22.64 6.91
N GLY A 444 -18.74 23.66 7.19
CA GLY A 444 -18.57 24.25 8.52
C GLY A 444 -18.08 23.32 9.64
N PHE A 445 -16.90 23.63 10.15
CA PHE A 445 -16.44 23.23 11.47
C PHE A 445 -17.56 23.28 12.53
N SER A 446 -17.86 22.15 13.16
CA SER A 446 -18.43 22.12 14.51
C SER A 446 -17.86 20.97 15.32
N ASN A 447 -17.34 21.33 16.50
CA ASN A 447 -16.79 20.47 17.53
C ASN A 447 -17.70 19.29 17.90
N GLY A 448 -17.07 18.14 18.12
CA GLY A 448 -17.48 17.13 19.11
C GLY A 448 -18.81 16.42 18.87
N SER A 449 -18.74 15.22 18.28
CA SER A 449 -19.55 14.07 18.68
C SER A 449 -19.03 12.80 18.01
N ALA A 450 -19.14 11.70 18.73
CA ALA A 450 -18.63 10.35 18.44
C ALA A 450 -18.66 9.93 16.95
N ILE A 451 -17.58 9.29 16.50
CA ILE A 451 -17.55 8.51 15.25
C ILE A 451 -18.59 7.38 15.41
N PRO A 452 -19.63 7.28 14.55
CA PRO A 452 -20.48 6.11 14.55
C PRO A 452 -19.73 4.93 13.93
N ASN A 453 -19.86 3.78 14.58
CA ASN A 453 -19.36 2.48 14.14
C ASN A 453 -19.66 2.19 12.66
N THR A 454 -18.80 1.37 12.05
CA THR A 454 -19.02 0.64 10.78
C THR A 454 -20.49 0.22 10.64
N THR A 455 -21.24 0.93 9.79
CA THR A 455 -22.64 0.61 9.55
C THR A 455 -22.69 -0.51 8.52
N SER A 456 -22.89 -1.75 8.98
CA SER A 456 -23.25 -2.88 8.12
C SER A 456 -24.77 -2.88 7.91
N ILE A 457 -25.19 -3.09 6.67
CA ILE A 457 -26.58 -3.32 6.27
C ILE A 457 -26.67 -4.75 5.76
N LYS A 458 -27.25 -5.63 6.58
CA LYS A 458 -27.53 -7.02 6.21
C LYS A 458 -28.99 -7.18 5.82
N ILE A 459 -29.24 -7.76 4.66
CA ILE A 459 -30.56 -8.04 4.10
C ILE A 459 -30.69 -9.55 3.92
N GLU A 460 -31.66 -10.16 4.59
CA GLU A 460 -31.98 -11.58 4.38
C GLU A 460 -32.54 -11.76 2.96
N ALA A 461 -32.07 -12.78 2.23
CA ALA A 461 -32.39 -12.93 0.82
C ALA A 461 -33.88 -13.25 0.61
N GLU A 462 -34.49 -13.97 1.55
CA GLU A 462 -35.92 -14.29 1.56
C GLU A 462 -36.85 -13.08 1.79
N ASP A 463 -36.32 -11.96 2.27
CA ASP A 463 -37.07 -10.72 2.49
C ASP A 463 -37.09 -9.80 1.25
N ILE A 464 -36.45 -10.20 0.15
CA ILE A 464 -36.41 -9.44 -1.10
C ILE A 464 -37.60 -9.82 -1.99
N ASP A 465 -38.44 -8.85 -2.34
CA ASP A 465 -39.68 -9.09 -3.11
C ASP A 465 -39.43 -9.47 -4.58
N ASN A 466 -38.35 -8.98 -5.19
CA ASN A 466 -38.08 -9.15 -6.62
C ASN A 466 -37.08 -10.29 -6.88
N ILE A 467 -37.59 -11.53 -6.79
CA ILE A 467 -36.84 -12.75 -7.07
C ILE A 467 -37.43 -13.50 -8.28
N THR A 468 -36.57 -14.10 -9.09
CA THR A 468 -36.94 -14.97 -10.22
C THR A 468 -36.07 -16.22 -10.18
N GLY A 469 -36.62 -17.41 -10.46
CA GLY A 469 -35.86 -18.66 -10.46
C GLY A 469 -35.47 -19.20 -9.07
N TYR A 470 -35.85 -18.49 -7.99
CA TYR A 470 -35.68 -18.91 -6.59
C TYR A 470 -37.01 -19.30 -5.93
N ARG A 471 -36.94 -20.21 -4.95
CA ARG A 471 -37.97 -20.45 -3.93
C ARG A 471 -37.37 -20.21 -2.54
N ILE A 472 -38.22 -19.88 -1.58
CA ILE A 472 -37.82 -19.84 -0.17
C ILE A 472 -37.74 -21.27 0.37
N GLU A 473 -36.63 -21.61 1.01
CA GLU A 473 -36.36 -22.89 1.67
C GLU A 473 -36.11 -22.67 3.16
N ARG A 474 -36.71 -23.50 4.02
CA ARG A 474 -36.44 -23.45 5.47
C ARG A 474 -35.19 -24.26 5.79
N ASN A 475 -34.17 -23.63 6.36
CA ASN A 475 -32.96 -24.30 6.79
C ASN A 475 -32.48 -23.73 8.12
N ARG A 476 -32.25 -24.58 9.12
CA ARG A 476 -31.83 -24.13 10.46
C ARG A 476 -30.44 -23.49 10.48
N ALA A 477 -29.59 -23.82 9.50
CA ALA A 477 -28.24 -23.28 9.39
C ALA A 477 -28.21 -21.88 8.75
N ALA A 478 -29.28 -21.48 8.06
CA ALA A 478 -29.40 -20.16 7.45
C ALA A 478 -29.72 -19.09 8.49
N SER A 479 -29.30 -17.85 8.21
CA SER A 479 -29.75 -16.66 8.94
C SER A 479 -31.28 -16.58 8.87
N GLY A 480 -31.96 -16.19 9.94
CA GLY A 480 -33.43 -16.20 9.97
C GLY A 480 -34.11 -17.58 9.84
N HIS A 481 -33.34 -18.66 9.72
CA HIS A 481 -33.78 -20.04 9.42
C HIS A 481 -34.46 -20.22 8.04
N GLN A 482 -34.24 -19.30 7.11
CA GLN A 482 -34.75 -19.34 5.75
C GLN A 482 -33.66 -18.88 4.77
N MET A 483 -33.77 -19.27 3.51
CA MET A 483 -32.84 -18.87 2.44
C MET A 483 -33.52 -19.01 1.09
N LEU A 484 -32.92 -18.46 0.03
CA LEU A 484 -33.32 -18.70 -1.35
C LEU A 484 -32.60 -19.92 -1.93
N SER A 485 -33.37 -20.78 -2.60
CA SER A 485 -32.89 -22.01 -3.24
C SER A 485 -33.48 -22.12 -4.64
N LEU A 486 -32.67 -22.50 -5.63
CA LEU A 486 -33.09 -22.53 -7.04
C LEU A 486 -34.29 -23.47 -7.25
N VAL A 487 -35.28 -23.04 -8.05
CA VAL A 487 -36.52 -23.81 -8.29
C VAL A 487 -36.23 -25.02 -9.17
N ARG A 488 -36.29 -26.22 -8.57
CA ARG A 488 -36.04 -27.51 -9.22
C ARG A 488 -36.97 -27.79 -10.41
N GLN A 489 -36.50 -27.50 -11.61
CA GLN A 489 -37.13 -27.77 -12.90
C GLN A 489 -36.20 -28.54 -13.87
N SER A 490 -34.86 -28.38 -13.82
CA SER A 490 -33.87 -29.06 -14.69
C SER A 490 -32.41 -28.88 -14.21
N HIS A 491 -31.38 -29.39 -14.91
CA HIS A 491 -29.98 -29.03 -14.59
C HIS A 491 -29.60 -27.70 -15.24
N GLY A 492 -28.80 -26.88 -14.55
CA GLY A 492 -28.31 -25.58 -15.04
C GLY A 492 -29.26 -24.44 -14.70
N GLU A 493 -29.91 -24.52 -13.55
CA GLU A 493 -30.84 -23.51 -13.08
C GLU A 493 -30.16 -22.16 -12.79
N VAL A 494 -30.90 -21.09 -13.05
CA VAL A 494 -30.47 -19.72 -12.80
C VAL A 494 -31.53 -19.02 -11.98
N GLY A 495 -31.09 -18.37 -10.90
CA GLY A 495 -31.94 -17.57 -10.04
C GLY A 495 -31.40 -16.15 -9.95
N THR A 496 -32.28 -15.16 -9.95
CA THR A 496 -31.92 -13.74 -9.88
C THR A 496 -32.68 -13.07 -8.76
N VAL A 497 -31.98 -12.25 -7.98
CA VAL A 497 -32.51 -11.37 -6.96
C VAL A 497 -32.19 -9.92 -7.36
N ASN A 498 -33.19 -9.05 -7.35
CA ASN A 498 -33.00 -7.61 -7.59
C ASN A 498 -33.37 -6.81 -6.35
N TYR A 499 -32.36 -6.28 -5.67
CA TYR A 499 -32.53 -5.46 -4.48
C TYR A 499 -32.35 -3.98 -4.83
N THR A 500 -33.28 -3.13 -4.41
CA THR A 500 -33.10 -1.67 -4.48
C THR A 500 -32.44 -1.19 -3.21
N PHE A 501 -31.21 -0.70 -3.32
CA PHE A 501 -30.43 -0.24 -2.19
C PHE A 501 -31.10 0.97 -1.53
N ASN A 502 -31.27 0.93 -0.21
CA ASN A 502 -31.92 1.98 0.58
C ASN A 502 -31.01 2.57 1.67
N GLY A 503 -29.75 2.12 1.75
CA GLY A 503 -28.75 2.64 2.69
C GLY A 503 -28.23 4.02 2.29
N PRO A 504 -27.48 4.70 3.19
CA PRO A 504 -26.87 6.00 2.87
C PRO A 504 -25.87 5.88 1.72
N ALA A 505 -25.64 6.98 1.01
CA ALA A 505 -24.67 6.99 -0.07
C ALA A 505 -23.24 6.87 0.49
N ALA A 506 -22.50 5.83 0.10
CA ALA A 506 -21.12 5.56 0.51
C ALA A 506 -20.49 4.47 -0.38
N ASN A 507 -19.21 4.18 -0.15
CA ASN A 507 -18.57 2.97 -0.69
C ASN A 507 -18.87 1.79 0.22
N TYR A 508 -19.22 0.65 -0.35
CA TYR A 508 -19.57 -0.56 0.38
C TYR A 508 -18.76 -1.76 -0.12
N ASP A 509 -18.27 -2.57 0.81
CA ASP A 509 -17.91 -3.95 0.51
C ASP A 509 -19.20 -4.79 0.51
N VAL A 510 -19.42 -5.51 -0.58
CA VAL A 510 -20.62 -6.33 -0.80
C VAL A 510 -20.26 -7.79 -0.61
N GLN A 511 -20.92 -8.44 0.34
CA GLN A 511 -20.74 -9.85 0.65
C GLN A 511 -22.07 -10.60 0.54
N ILE A 512 -22.00 -11.90 0.32
CA ILE A 512 -23.16 -12.79 0.37
C ILE A 512 -22.94 -13.92 1.37
N GLY A 513 -24.00 -14.30 2.07
CA GLY A 513 -24.07 -15.57 2.79
C GLY A 513 -24.57 -16.67 1.86
N THR A 514 -23.89 -17.82 1.85
CA THR A 514 -24.23 -18.96 0.99
C THR A 514 -23.78 -20.30 1.59
N PHE A 515 -23.97 -21.40 0.86
CA PHE A 515 -23.61 -22.77 1.25
C PHE A 515 -22.84 -23.45 0.12
N ASP A 516 -21.60 -23.83 0.36
CA ASP A 516 -20.68 -24.45 -0.60
C ASP A 516 -20.64 -25.98 -0.41
N GLU A 517 -21.27 -26.72 -1.32
CA GLU A 517 -21.46 -28.18 -1.21
C GLU A 517 -20.43 -28.96 -2.05
N ASP A 518 -19.94 -30.11 -1.57
CA ASP A 518 -18.85 -30.85 -2.25
C ASP A 518 -19.28 -31.60 -3.54
N ASP A 519 -20.49 -31.39 -4.07
CA ASP A 519 -21.02 -32.13 -5.21
C ASP A 519 -21.24 -31.29 -6.49
N GLY A 520 -20.71 -30.06 -6.55
CA GLY A 520 -20.65 -29.27 -7.77
C GLY A 520 -19.69 -28.07 -7.72
N GLN A 521 -19.94 -27.08 -8.59
CA GLN A 521 -19.27 -25.77 -8.62
C GLN A 521 -20.27 -24.66 -8.97
N ALA A 522 -21.26 -24.44 -8.12
CA ALA A 522 -22.21 -23.35 -8.31
C ALA A 522 -21.51 -22.00 -8.28
N SER A 523 -22.13 -20.95 -8.81
CA SER A 523 -21.54 -19.61 -8.80
C SER A 523 -22.56 -18.51 -8.60
N PHE A 524 -22.09 -17.35 -8.16
CA PHE A 524 -22.89 -16.14 -8.11
C PHE A 524 -22.21 -15.03 -8.91
N ALA A 525 -23.00 -14.25 -9.64
CA ALA A 525 -22.59 -13.00 -10.27
C ALA A 525 -23.35 -11.82 -9.65
N LEU A 526 -22.67 -10.68 -9.53
CA LEU A 526 -23.20 -9.43 -9.00
C LEU A 526 -23.23 -8.36 -10.10
N LYS A 527 -24.33 -7.62 -10.19
CA LYS A 527 -24.45 -6.41 -11.01
C LYS A 527 -24.93 -5.22 -10.21
N LEU A 528 -24.43 -4.04 -10.55
CA LEU A 528 -24.95 -2.74 -10.12
C LEU A 528 -25.55 -2.03 -11.33
N ASN A 529 -26.84 -1.71 -11.28
CA ASN A 529 -27.54 -0.99 -12.36
C ASN A 529 -27.33 -1.65 -13.75
N ASN A 530 -27.41 -2.99 -13.80
CA ASN A 530 -27.13 -3.86 -14.95
C ASN A 530 -25.65 -4.03 -15.37
N LEU A 531 -24.70 -3.34 -14.73
CA LEU A 531 -23.27 -3.50 -14.98
C LEU A 531 -22.68 -4.62 -14.10
N PRO A 532 -21.95 -5.60 -14.65
CA PRO A 532 -21.29 -6.63 -13.84
C PRO A 532 -20.20 -6.01 -12.97
N ILE A 533 -20.18 -6.37 -11.68
CA ILE A 533 -19.22 -5.83 -10.69
C ILE A 533 -18.58 -6.91 -9.81
N GLY A 534 -18.94 -8.19 -9.96
CA GLY A 534 -18.36 -9.26 -9.16
C GLY A 534 -18.86 -10.64 -9.56
N GLN A 535 -18.06 -11.67 -9.28
CA GLN A 535 -18.44 -13.07 -9.43
C GLN A 535 -17.65 -13.94 -8.44
N VAL A 536 -18.29 -14.99 -7.91
CA VAL A 536 -17.65 -16.00 -7.05
C VAL A 536 -18.10 -17.40 -7.46
N GLU A 537 -17.22 -18.38 -7.29
CA GLU A 537 -17.52 -19.82 -7.43
C GLU A 537 -17.55 -20.46 -6.05
N LEU A 538 -18.40 -21.48 -5.89
CA LEU A 538 -18.48 -22.33 -4.71
C LEU A 538 -17.66 -23.59 -5.03
N ASP A 539 -16.41 -23.64 -4.59
CA ASP A 539 -15.48 -24.74 -4.89
C ASP A 539 -14.72 -25.26 -3.66
N ALA A 540 -15.10 -24.79 -2.47
CA ALA A 540 -14.43 -25.13 -1.23
C ALA A 540 -14.91 -26.50 -0.71
N GLN A 541 -13.95 -27.38 -0.37
CA GLN A 541 -14.24 -28.70 0.18
C GLN A 541 -14.60 -28.64 1.68
N LEU A 542 -15.80 -28.13 1.99
CA LEU A 542 -16.24 -27.86 3.36
C LEU A 542 -17.10 -28.96 3.97
N GLY A 543 -17.45 -29.99 3.20
CA GLY A 543 -18.21 -31.13 3.70
C GLY A 543 -19.71 -30.98 3.49
N GLY A 544 -20.33 -31.97 2.84
CA GLY A 544 -21.79 -32.10 2.76
C GLY A 544 -22.25 -32.30 1.33
N LYS A 545 -22.75 -33.50 1.02
CA LYS A 545 -23.25 -33.84 -0.33
C LYS A 545 -24.72 -33.45 -0.46
N GLY A 546 -25.00 -32.36 -1.18
CA GLY A 546 -26.37 -31.91 -1.48
C GLY A 546 -27.20 -31.48 -0.28
N ALA A 547 -26.58 -31.13 0.86
CA ALA A 547 -27.26 -30.62 2.03
C ALA A 547 -26.57 -29.37 2.63
N ALA A 548 -27.24 -28.23 2.52
CA ALA A 548 -26.91 -27.00 3.23
C ALA A 548 -27.02 -27.20 4.75
N SER A 549 -25.93 -26.91 5.47
CA SER A 549 -25.73 -27.16 6.89
C SER A 549 -24.81 -26.09 7.50
N ALA A 550 -24.63 -26.12 8.82
CA ALA A 550 -23.70 -25.18 9.47
C ALA A 550 -22.23 -25.45 9.12
N ALA A 551 -21.89 -26.64 8.59
CA ALA A 551 -20.51 -27.01 8.25
C ALA A 551 -20.05 -26.38 6.92
N ASN A 552 -20.98 -26.10 6.02
CA ASN A 552 -20.72 -25.55 4.69
C ASN A 552 -21.31 -24.15 4.48
N ALA A 553 -21.81 -23.50 5.54
CA ALA A 553 -22.21 -22.11 5.49
C ALA A 553 -20.98 -21.20 5.38
N VAL A 554 -20.95 -20.32 4.37
CA VAL A 554 -19.84 -19.41 4.10
C VAL A 554 -20.33 -18.00 3.81
N THR A 555 -19.46 -17.03 4.05
CA THR A 555 -19.66 -15.64 3.63
C THR A 555 -18.58 -15.28 2.62
N LEU A 556 -18.98 -14.89 1.42
CA LEU A 556 -18.10 -14.62 0.30
C LEU A 556 -18.17 -13.16 -0.10
N GLY A 557 -17.01 -12.54 -0.29
CA GLY A 557 -16.91 -11.19 -0.85
C GLY A 557 -17.22 -11.20 -2.34
N MET A 558 -18.22 -10.43 -2.76
CA MET A 558 -18.63 -10.32 -4.17
C MET A 558 -17.95 -9.16 -4.87
N ALA A 559 -17.84 -8.01 -4.20
CA ALA A 559 -17.23 -6.79 -4.73
C ALA A 559 -16.77 -5.91 -3.56
N SER A 560 -15.71 -5.14 -3.76
CA SER A 560 -15.17 -4.23 -2.74
C SER A 560 -15.28 -2.78 -3.17
N ARG A 561 -15.49 -1.87 -2.21
CA ARG A 561 -15.60 -0.43 -2.42
C ARG A 561 -16.59 0.00 -3.52
N VAL A 562 -17.72 -0.68 -3.60
CA VAL A 562 -18.79 -0.35 -4.55
C VAL A 562 -19.47 0.94 -4.09
N ALA A 563 -19.41 2.00 -4.92
CA ALA A 563 -20.16 3.22 -4.67
C ALA A 563 -21.66 2.94 -4.82
N LEU A 564 -22.40 2.98 -3.71
CA LEU A 564 -23.84 2.78 -3.67
C LEU A 564 -24.54 4.04 -3.17
N LYS A 565 -25.70 4.35 -3.75
CA LYS A 565 -26.62 5.40 -3.28
C LYS A 565 -28.05 4.88 -3.22
N PRO A 566 -28.93 5.47 -2.39
CA PRO A 566 -30.34 5.11 -2.37
C PRO A 566 -30.95 5.09 -3.77
N GLY A 567 -31.57 3.97 -4.14
CA GLY A 567 -32.19 3.76 -5.45
C GLY A 567 -31.36 2.94 -6.44
N ASP A 568 -30.08 2.67 -6.15
CA ASP A 568 -29.28 1.74 -6.97
C ASP A 568 -29.86 0.32 -6.94
N ILE A 569 -29.77 -0.38 -8.06
CA ILE A 569 -30.27 -1.75 -8.20
C ILE A 569 -29.10 -2.72 -8.15
N ILE A 570 -29.10 -3.58 -7.12
CA ILE A 570 -28.17 -4.69 -6.94
C ILE A 570 -28.83 -5.96 -7.43
N THR A 571 -28.23 -6.57 -8.46
CA THR A 571 -28.68 -7.84 -9.01
C THR A 571 -27.69 -8.95 -8.65
N VAL A 572 -28.15 -9.94 -7.87
CA VAL A 572 -27.38 -11.16 -7.59
C VAL A 572 -27.98 -12.29 -8.42
N THR A 573 -27.17 -12.94 -9.25
CA THR A 573 -27.57 -14.08 -10.08
C THR A 573 -26.80 -15.32 -9.64
N GLY A 574 -27.49 -16.36 -9.19
CA GLY A 574 -26.91 -17.66 -8.87
C GLY A 574 -27.07 -18.65 -10.02
N PHE A 575 -26.05 -19.45 -10.29
CA PHE A 575 -25.99 -20.47 -11.33
C PHE A 575 -25.74 -21.84 -10.71
N GLU A 576 -26.60 -22.80 -11.00
CA GLU A 576 -26.40 -24.21 -10.63
C GLU A 576 -25.30 -24.83 -11.49
N ASN A 577 -24.45 -25.67 -10.88
CA ASN A 577 -23.54 -26.54 -11.60
C ASN A 577 -23.49 -27.93 -10.96
N ALA A 578 -23.56 -28.98 -11.77
CA ALA A 578 -23.37 -30.36 -11.33
C ALA A 578 -24.23 -30.83 -10.14
N ARG A 579 -25.40 -30.20 -9.91
CA ARG A 579 -26.36 -30.39 -8.79
C ARG A 579 -26.04 -29.63 -7.50
N GLU A 580 -24.93 -28.91 -7.46
CA GLU A 580 -24.76 -27.89 -6.44
C GLU A 580 -25.66 -26.71 -6.75
N HIS A 581 -26.48 -26.34 -5.77
CA HIS A 581 -27.41 -25.23 -5.89
C HIS A 581 -26.79 -23.97 -5.30
N ALA A 582 -26.74 -22.90 -6.10
CA ALA A 582 -26.46 -21.55 -5.62
C ALA A 582 -27.56 -21.11 -4.63
N ARG A 583 -27.36 -21.35 -3.33
CA ARG A 583 -28.30 -20.97 -2.27
C ARG A 583 -27.88 -19.64 -1.67
N LEU A 584 -28.76 -18.66 -1.66
CA LEU A 584 -28.46 -17.32 -1.15
C LEU A 584 -29.16 -17.15 0.20
N ASP A 585 -28.37 -16.93 1.26
CA ASP A 585 -28.83 -16.69 2.64
C ASP A 585 -29.09 -15.19 2.83
N PHE A 586 -28.07 -14.35 2.61
CA PHE A 586 -28.19 -12.91 2.77
C PHE A 586 -27.26 -12.14 1.83
N ILE A 587 -27.52 -10.84 1.72
CA ILE A 587 -26.61 -9.86 1.12
C ILE A 587 -26.22 -8.88 2.23
N GLU A 588 -24.92 -8.66 2.41
CA GLU A 588 -24.39 -7.73 3.41
C GLU A 588 -23.58 -6.62 2.74
N PHE A 589 -23.92 -5.38 3.09
CA PHE A 589 -23.24 -4.17 2.64
C PHE A 589 -22.52 -3.57 3.84
N THR A 590 -21.20 -3.72 3.90
CA THR A 590 -20.39 -3.10 4.93
C THR A 590 -19.83 -1.79 4.40
N ALA A 591 -20.18 -0.66 5.03
CA ALA A 591 -19.63 0.63 4.63
C ALA A 591 -18.09 0.55 4.69
N ALA A 592 -17.45 0.65 3.52
CA ALA A 592 -16.01 0.75 3.44
C ALA A 592 -15.61 2.04 4.15
N PRO A 593 -14.66 2.00 5.10
CA PRO A 593 -14.24 3.20 5.81
C PRO A 593 -13.85 4.26 4.77
N ILE A 594 -14.43 5.46 4.91
CA ILE A 594 -14.01 6.63 4.16
C ILE A 594 -12.56 6.88 4.60
N PHE A 595 -11.61 6.47 3.77
CA PHE A 595 -10.21 6.88 3.90
C PHE A 595 -10.23 8.39 3.79
N ARG A 596 -9.91 9.08 4.89
CA ARG A 596 -10.09 10.52 5.05
C ARG A 596 -8.76 11.24 4.97
#